data_AF-A0A090SMA3-F1
#
_entry.id   AF-A0A090SMA3-F1
#
_cell.length_a   1.000
_cell.length_b   1.000
_cell.length_c   1.000
_cell.angle_alpha   90.00
_cell.angle_beta   90.00
_cell.angle_gamma   90.00
#
_symmetry.space_group_name_H-M   'P 1'
#
loop_
_entity.id
_entity.type
_entity.pdbx_description
1 polymer ?
#
loop_
_entity_poly.entity_id
_entity_poly.type
_entity_poly.pdbx_seq_one_letter_code
_entity_poly.pdbx_strand_id
1 'polypeptide(L)'
;MGENFGYQHLWNLGSGDVEGSSLVSWLHGNSYYSLVTSAVEGSKVFFARLGANDPDFNLRSEPALILRQSGQNHVFASVLETHGYFNEEFEASVGARGLVESVATLADNDDATIIEVKTTSGNAYRFAISNRVEAEQDSLHEVSLGEETVSFTGSFAKL
;
A
#
# COMPACT_ATOMS: atom_id res chain seq x y z
N MET A 1 -6.24 2.62 -20.53
CA MET A 1 -5.66 3.15 -19.27
C MET A 1 -5.13 4.58 -19.43
N GLY A 2 -4.49 4.89 -20.56
CA GLY A 2 -4.07 6.23 -20.99
C GLY A 2 -3.58 6.17 -22.44
N GLU A 3 -3.31 7.30 -23.07
CA GLU A 3 -2.97 7.33 -24.51
C GLU A 3 -1.45 7.32 -24.78
N ASN A 4 -0.62 7.58 -23.78
CA ASN A 4 0.82 7.79 -23.95
C ASN A 4 1.65 7.15 -22.81
N PHE A 5 2.97 7.13 -23.00
CA PHE A 5 3.99 6.76 -21.99
C PHE A 5 3.81 5.37 -21.36
N GLY A 6 3.38 4.39 -22.15
CA GLY A 6 3.21 2.99 -21.76
C GLY A 6 1.79 2.64 -21.32
N TYR A 7 1.00 3.62 -20.85
CA TYR A 7 -0.39 3.40 -20.47
C TYR A 7 -1.28 2.98 -21.65
N GLN A 8 -0.89 3.28 -22.89
CA GLN A 8 -1.57 2.83 -24.10
C GLN A 8 -1.46 1.32 -24.34
N HIS A 9 -0.56 0.63 -23.63
CA HIS A 9 -0.39 -0.83 -23.73
C HIS A 9 -1.15 -1.61 -22.64
N LEU A 10 -1.93 -0.91 -21.80
CA LEU A 10 -2.68 -1.49 -20.70
C LEU A 10 -4.20 -1.41 -20.92
N TRP A 11 -4.85 -2.55 -20.88
CA TRP A 11 -6.30 -2.68 -20.74
C TRP A 11 -6.73 -2.36 -19.31
N ASN A 12 -7.83 -1.62 -19.13
CA ASN A 12 -8.49 -1.49 -17.83
C ASN A 12 -9.51 -2.63 -17.71
N LEU A 13 -9.30 -3.56 -16.78
CA LEU A 13 -10.22 -4.68 -16.55
C LEU A 13 -11.30 -4.34 -15.53
N GLY A 14 -10.99 -3.45 -14.59
CA GLY A 14 -11.88 -3.02 -13.54
C GLY A 14 -11.24 -1.98 -12.65
N SER A 15 -12.06 -1.14 -12.03
CA SER A 15 -11.58 -0.11 -11.12
C SER A 15 -12.60 0.18 -10.03
N GLY A 16 -12.14 0.63 -8.87
CA GLY A 16 -13.00 1.04 -7.76
C GLY A 16 -12.41 2.23 -7.02
N ASP A 17 -13.29 3.16 -6.63
CA ASP A 17 -12.93 4.25 -5.74
C ASP A 17 -12.66 3.70 -4.33
N VAL A 18 -11.62 4.23 -3.67
CA VAL A 18 -11.19 3.81 -2.32
C VAL A 18 -10.81 5.04 -1.51
N GLU A 19 -10.99 4.97 -0.20
CA GLU A 19 -10.62 6.03 0.74
C GLU A 19 -10.16 5.42 2.06
N GLY A 20 -9.31 6.15 2.80
CA GLY A 20 -8.68 5.70 4.04
C GLY A 20 -7.61 4.62 3.82
N SER A 21 -8.01 3.45 3.32
CA SER A 21 -7.12 2.34 3.01
C SER A 21 -7.72 1.48 1.89
N SER A 22 -6.88 0.76 1.16
CA SER A 22 -7.26 -0.24 0.17
C SER A 22 -6.69 -1.60 0.56
N LEU A 23 -7.40 -2.68 0.22
CA LEU A 23 -6.96 -4.06 0.45
C LEU A 23 -7.20 -4.86 -0.84
N VAL A 24 -6.14 -5.49 -1.33
CA VAL A 24 -6.20 -6.42 -2.46
C VAL A 24 -5.52 -7.72 -2.04
N SER A 25 -6.24 -8.83 -2.10
CA SER A 25 -5.72 -10.16 -1.78
C SER A 25 -5.69 -11.06 -3.01
N TRP A 26 -4.66 -11.90 -3.12
CA TRP A 26 -4.56 -12.94 -4.13
C TRP A 26 -3.94 -14.21 -3.56
N LEU A 27 -4.19 -15.33 -4.23
CA LEU A 27 -3.54 -16.62 -3.95
C LEU A 27 -2.38 -16.79 -4.92
N HIS A 28 -1.22 -17.20 -4.42
CA HIS A 28 -0.10 -17.60 -5.27
C HIS A 28 0.57 -18.85 -4.70
N GLY A 29 0.56 -19.93 -5.49
CA GLY A 29 0.90 -21.26 -4.98
C GLY A 29 -0.05 -21.64 -3.84
N ASN A 30 0.52 -22.05 -2.72
CA ASN A 30 -0.23 -22.48 -1.54
C ASN A 30 -0.41 -21.38 -0.48
N SER A 31 -0.09 -20.10 -0.78
CA SER A 31 -0.18 -19.01 0.19
C SER A 31 -0.98 -17.83 -0.34
N TYR A 32 -1.69 -17.16 0.56
CA TYR A 32 -2.39 -15.92 0.26
C TYR A 32 -1.46 -14.74 0.54
N TYR A 33 -1.68 -13.69 -0.23
CA TYR A 33 -0.98 -12.42 -0.09
C TYR A 33 -2.04 -11.33 -0.05
N SER A 34 -1.88 -10.37 0.86
CA SER A 34 -2.72 -9.18 0.94
C SER A 34 -1.84 -7.94 0.85
N LEU A 35 -2.12 -7.06 -0.10
CA LEU A 35 -1.54 -5.72 -0.16
C LEU A 35 -2.55 -4.74 0.42
N VAL A 36 -2.23 -4.19 1.59
CA VAL A 36 -3.02 -3.15 2.25
C VAL A 36 -2.28 -1.82 2.11
N THR A 37 -2.89 -0.82 1.49
CA THR A 37 -2.21 0.46 1.18
C THR A 37 -3.05 1.65 1.60
N SER A 38 -2.41 2.67 2.16
CA SER A 38 -3.04 3.94 2.51
C SER A 38 -3.74 4.56 1.29
N ALA A 39 -4.93 5.10 1.51
CA ALA A 39 -5.71 5.76 0.49
C ALA A 39 -6.26 7.09 1.04
N VAL A 40 -6.27 8.13 0.21
CA VAL A 40 -6.91 9.41 0.51
C VAL A 40 -8.23 9.52 -0.27
N GLU A 41 -9.08 10.49 0.07
CA GLU A 41 -10.30 10.78 -0.69
C GLU A 41 -10.00 10.94 -2.19
N GLY A 42 -10.82 10.33 -3.04
CA GLY A 42 -10.63 10.36 -4.50
C GLY A 42 -9.57 9.41 -5.03
N SER A 43 -8.99 8.54 -4.18
CA SER A 43 -8.09 7.47 -4.65
C SER A 43 -8.87 6.43 -5.45
N LYS A 44 -8.19 5.78 -6.39
CA LYS A 44 -8.78 4.71 -7.22
C LYS A 44 -7.82 3.54 -7.39
N VAL A 45 -8.32 2.33 -7.22
CA VAL A 45 -7.61 1.10 -7.58
C VAL A 45 -8.01 0.69 -8.99
N PHE A 46 -7.05 0.26 -9.80
CA PHE A 46 -7.25 -0.32 -11.13
C PHE A 46 -6.62 -1.71 -11.19
N PHE A 47 -7.40 -2.66 -11.70
CA PHE A 47 -6.88 -3.91 -12.23
C PHE A 47 -6.70 -3.73 -13.74
N ALA A 48 -5.45 -3.84 -14.18
CA ALA A 48 -5.08 -3.68 -15.57
C ALA A 48 -4.41 -4.95 -16.11
N ARG A 49 -4.28 -5.03 -17.43
CA ARG A 49 -3.58 -6.13 -18.10
C ARG A 49 -2.81 -5.66 -19.32
N LEU A 50 -1.58 -6.12 -19.45
CA LEU A 50 -0.71 -5.82 -20.58
C LEU A 50 -1.20 -6.50 -21.86
N GLY A 51 -1.09 -5.79 -22.99
CA GLY A 51 -1.40 -6.30 -24.33
C GLY A 51 -2.33 -5.40 -25.16
N ALA A 52 -2.59 -4.17 -24.73
CA ALA A 52 -3.30 -3.21 -25.58
C ALA A 52 -2.35 -2.68 -26.68
N ASN A 53 -2.91 -2.37 -27.86
CA ASN A 53 -2.16 -1.86 -29.01
C ASN A 53 -0.94 -2.73 -29.40
N ASP A 54 -1.08 -4.06 -29.33
CA ASP A 54 -0.03 -5.03 -29.68
C ASP A 54 -0.55 -6.01 -30.76
N PRO A 55 -0.67 -5.57 -32.02
CA PRO A 55 -1.26 -6.37 -33.10
C PRO A 55 -0.40 -7.60 -33.47
N ASP A 56 0.90 -7.53 -33.21
CA ASP A 56 1.87 -8.57 -33.56
C ASP A 56 2.11 -9.56 -32.42
N PHE A 57 1.36 -9.44 -31.31
CA PHE A 57 1.46 -10.33 -30.14
C PHE A 57 2.86 -10.41 -29.52
N ASN A 58 3.57 -9.28 -29.45
CA ASN A 58 4.90 -9.20 -28.88
C ASN A 58 4.90 -9.13 -27.34
N LEU A 59 3.82 -8.67 -26.73
CA LEU A 59 3.69 -8.49 -25.29
C LEU A 59 3.08 -9.71 -24.61
N ARG A 60 3.66 -10.09 -23.47
CA ARG A 60 3.06 -11.10 -22.61
C ARG A 60 1.79 -10.56 -21.94
N SER A 61 0.89 -11.47 -21.63
CA SER A 61 -0.36 -11.15 -20.96
C SER A 61 -0.17 -11.12 -19.44
N GLU A 62 0.25 -9.97 -18.91
CA GLU A 62 0.58 -9.79 -17.49
C GLU A 62 -0.47 -8.94 -16.75
N PRO A 63 -0.91 -9.34 -15.54
CA PRO A 63 -1.77 -8.50 -14.71
C PRO A 63 -0.99 -7.33 -14.10
N ALA A 64 -1.67 -6.23 -13.83
CA ALA A 64 -1.15 -5.09 -13.11
C ALA A 64 -2.17 -4.56 -12.10
N LEU A 65 -1.69 -4.19 -10.92
CA LEU A 65 -2.45 -3.49 -9.90
C LEU A 65 -1.91 -2.06 -9.79
N ILE A 66 -2.79 -1.07 -9.89
CA ILE A 66 -2.41 0.34 -9.80
C ILE A 66 -3.31 1.03 -8.78
N LEU A 67 -2.72 1.56 -7.71
CA LEU A 67 -3.37 2.57 -6.87
C LEU A 67 -3.02 3.95 -7.42
N ARG A 68 -4.05 4.77 -7.68
CA ARG A 68 -3.90 6.12 -8.23
C ARG A 68 -4.42 7.13 -7.23
N GLN A 69 -3.62 8.16 -6.99
CA GLN A 69 -3.95 9.35 -6.20
C GLN A 69 -3.58 10.59 -7.02
N SER A 70 -4.20 11.74 -6.73
CA SER A 70 -3.93 13.01 -7.41
C SER A 70 -3.74 14.12 -6.39
N GLY A 71 -2.72 14.95 -6.56
CA GLY A 71 -2.30 15.98 -5.60
C GLY A 71 -0.81 16.27 -5.69
N GLN A 72 -0.32 17.28 -4.96
CA GLN A 72 1.08 17.72 -5.05
C GLN A 72 2.04 16.78 -4.31
N ASN A 73 1.67 16.39 -3.08
CA ASN A 73 2.45 15.50 -2.22
C ASN A 73 1.58 14.29 -1.85
N HIS A 74 2.16 13.09 -1.87
CA HIS A 74 1.50 11.85 -1.50
C HIS A 74 2.47 10.89 -0.83
N VAL A 75 1.98 10.17 0.18
CA VAL A 75 2.66 9.02 0.77
C VAL A 75 1.84 7.77 0.48
N PHE A 76 2.45 6.83 -0.25
CA PHE A 76 1.92 5.49 -0.46
C PHE A 76 2.53 4.54 0.58
N ALA A 77 1.85 4.37 1.70
CA ALA A 77 2.26 3.45 2.75
C ALA A 77 1.55 2.11 2.53
N SER A 78 2.32 1.04 2.33
CA SER A 78 1.78 -0.29 2.04
C SER A 78 2.33 -1.34 2.99
N VAL A 79 1.48 -2.30 3.35
CA VAL A 79 1.88 -3.56 3.96
C VAL A 79 1.55 -4.68 2.98
N LEU A 80 2.56 -5.47 2.63
CA LEU A 80 2.40 -6.74 1.93
C LEU A 80 2.46 -7.87 2.97
N GLU A 81 1.33 -8.49 3.23
CA GLU A 81 1.18 -9.57 4.19
C GLU A 81 1.09 -10.92 3.47
N THR A 82 1.99 -11.85 3.79
CA THR A 82 1.86 -13.27 3.44
C THR A 82 1.11 -13.98 4.55
N HIS A 83 0.02 -14.67 4.24
CA HIS A 83 -0.79 -15.35 5.24
C HIS A 83 -1.46 -16.62 4.69
N GLY A 84 -1.92 -17.44 5.63
CA GLY A 84 -2.70 -18.63 5.35
C GLY A 84 -1.98 -19.70 4.55
N TYR A 85 -2.73 -20.76 4.32
CA TYR A 85 -2.30 -21.90 3.53
C TYR A 85 -3.51 -22.46 2.77
N PHE A 86 -3.31 -22.72 1.50
CA PHE A 86 -4.26 -23.40 0.63
C PHE A 86 -3.70 -24.75 0.21
N ASN A 87 -4.40 -25.82 0.56
CA ASN A 87 -4.10 -27.15 0.09
C ASN A 87 -5.05 -27.53 -1.05
N GLU A 88 -4.52 -27.58 -2.27
CA GLU A 88 -5.28 -27.96 -3.45
C GLU A 88 -5.77 -29.42 -3.41
N GLU A 89 -4.95 -30.35 -2.89
CA GLU A 89 -5.27 -31.78 -2.86
C GLU A 89 -6.50 -32.09 -1.98
N PHE A 90 -6.64 -31.36 -0.87
CA PHE A 90 -7.75 -31.53 0.07
C PHE A 90 -8.80 -30.42 -0.01
N GLU A 91 -8.69 -29.51 -0.98
CA GLU A 91 -9.55 -28.32 -1.14
C GLU A 91 -9.74 -27.51 0.16
N ALA A 92 -8.68 -27.43 0.99
CA ALA A 92 -8.74 -26.88 2.34
C ALA A 92 -8.00 -25.54 2.42
N SER A 93 -8.62 -24.56 3.08
CA SER A 93 -8.04 -23.24 3.34
C SER A 93 -7.94 -22.95 4.83
N VAL A 94 -6.78 -22.52 5.30
CA VAL A 94 -6.56 -22.07 6.68
C VAL A 94 -5.99 -20.65 6.62
N GLY A 95 -6.50 -19.72 7.44
CA GLY A 95 -5.96 -18.35 7.50
C GLY A 95 -6.04 -17.56 6.18
N ALA A 96 -7.06 -17.81 5.36
CA ALA A 96 -7.21 -17.19 4.04
C ALA A 96 -7.46 -15.67 4.06
N ARG A 97 -7.66 -15.08 5.24
CA ARG A 97 -7.77 -13.63 5.44
C ARG A 97 -6.55 -13.12 6.21
N GLY A 98 -6.01 -11.99 5.76
CA GLY A 98 -4.92 -11.30 6.44
C GLY A 98 -5.34 -10.74 7.80
N LEU A 99 -4.35 -10.37 8.60
CA LEU A 99 -4.50 -9.76 9.91
C LEU A 99 -4.35 -8.24 9.86
N VAL A 100 -3.85 -7.66 8.76
CA VAL A 100 -3.79 -6.21 8.59
C VAL A 100 -5.16 -5.69 8.15
N GLU A 101 -5.74 -4.80 8.94
CA GLU A 101 -7.04 -4.19 8.68
C GLU A 101 -6.90 -2.93 7.83
N SER A 102 -5.97 -2.04 8.19
CA SER A 102 -5.77 -0.79 7.46
C SER A 102 -4.35 -0.25 7.66
N VAL A 103 -3.92 0.55 6.69
CA VAL A 103 -2.71 1.36 6.75
C VAL A 103 -3.11 2.80 6.51
N ALA A 104 -2.65 3.73 7.35
CA ALA A 104 -2.92 5.15 7.21
C ALA A 104 -1.63 5.97 7.39
N THR A 105 -1.52 7.08 6.65
CA THR A 105 -0.50 8.10 6.90
C THR A 105 -1.10 9.12 7.87
N LEU A 106 -0.56 9.20 9.09
CA LEU A 106 -1.04 10.11 10.13
C LEU A 106 -0.44 11.52 10.00
N ALA A 107 0.81 11.60 9.54
CA ALA A 107 1.50 12.84 9.24
C ALA A 107 2.59 12.62 8.18
N ASP A 108 2.86 13.66 7.40
CA ASP A 108 3.96 13.74 6.45
C ASP A 108 4.35 15.22 6.31
N ASN A 109 5.57 15.56 6.71
CA ASN A 109 6.13 16.90 6.61
C ASN A 109 7.66 16.83 6.45
N ASP A 110 8.34 17.98 6.38
CA ASP A 110 9.80 18.03 6.20
C ASP A 110 10.58 17.35 7.34
N ASP A 111 9.95 17.17 8.51
CA ASP A 111 10.56 16.53 9.67
C ASP A 111 10.47 15.01 9.60
N ALA A 112 9.25 14.47 9.44
CA ALA A 112 9.01 13.04 9.49
C ALA A 112 7.69 12.61 8.83
N THR A 113 7.65 11.34 8.45
CA THR A 113 6.44 10.61 8.06
C THR A 113 6.01 9.69 9.20
N ILE A 114 4.75 9.75 9.61
CA ILE A 114 4.17 8.83 10.59
C ILE A 114 3.08 8.01 9.91
N ILE A 115 3.21 6.68 10.00
CA ILE A 115 2.22 5.72 9.50
C ILE A 115 1.62 4.91 10.65
N GLU A 116 0.37 4.49 10.50
CA GLU A 116 -0.34 3.61 11.42
C GLU A 116 -0.79 2.35 10.69
N VAL A 117 -0.52 1.20 11.29
CA VAL A 117 -0.97 -0.12 10.84
C VAL A 117 -1.91 -0.68 11.90
N LYS A 118 -3.19 -0.84 11.54
CA LYS A 118 -4.18 -1.49 12.41
C LYS A 118 -4.32 -2.96 12.04
N THR A 119 -4.47 -3.81 13.05
CA THR A 119 -4.72 -5.23 12.86
C THR A 119 -6.15 -5.59 13.25
N THR A 120 -6.67 -6.67 12.67
CA THR A 120 -8.01 -7.19 12.95
C THR A 120 -8.21 -7.66 14.41
N SER A 121 -7.12 -7.83 15.16
CA SER A 121 -7.13 -8.08 16.60
C SER A 121 -7.29 -6.82 17.45
N GLY A 122 -7.42 -5.63 16.83
CA GLY A 122 -7.58 -4.35 17.52
C GLY A 122 -6.26 -3.68 17.95
N ASN A 123 -5.10 -4.19 17.52
CA ASN A 123 -3.83 -3.50 17.77
C ASN A 123 -3.64 -2.37 16.76
N ALA A 124 -3.04 -1.27 17.21
CA ALA A 124 -2.56 -0.20 16.35
C ALA A 124 -1.06 -0.01 16.57
N TYR A 125 -0.26 -0.14 15.51
CA TYR A 125 1.17 0.09 15.54
C TYR A 125 1.48 1.36 14.76
N ARG A 126 2.18 2.30 15.39
CA ARG A 126 2.64 3.51 14.72
C ARG A 126 4.14 3.44 14.49
N PHE A 127 4.55 3.90 13.32
CA PHE A 127 5.94 3.96 12.92
C PHE A 127 6.25 5.36 12.44
N ALA A 128 7.33 5.94 12.95
CA ALA A 128 7.88 7.21 12.51
C ALA A 128 9.14 6.97 11.68
N ILE A 129 9.26 7.71 10.58
CA ILE A 129 10.40 7.69 9.66
C ILE A 129 10.87 9.13 9.52
N SER A 130 12.16 9.36 9.73
CA SER A 130 12.75 10.69 9.58
C SER A 130 12.80 11.09 8.09
N ASN A 131 12.31 12.28 7.77
CA ASN A 131 12.44 12.88 6.43
C ASN A 131 13.68 13.81 6.35
N ARG A 132 14.37 14.03 7.49
CA ARG A 132 15.61 14.81 7.56
C ARG A 132 16.79 14.06 6.93
N VAL A 133 17.82 14.82 6.55
CA VAL A 133 19.10 14.29 6.08
C VAL A 133 19.81 13.51 7.19
N GLU A 134 20.61 12.51 6.82
CA GLU A 134 21.27 11.57 7.74
C GLU A 134 21.93 12.23 8.95
N ALA A 135 22.66 13.33 8.76
CA ALA A 135 23.36 14.04 9.83
C ALA A 135 22.43 14.66 10.90
N GLU A 136 21.14 14.80 10.60
CA GLU A 136 20.13 15.40 11.47
C GLU A 136 19.17 14.37 12.06
N GLN A 137 19.24 13.10 11.64
CA GLN A 137 18.27 12.06 12.05
C GLN A 137 18.36 11.70 13.54
N ASP A 138 19.53 11.84 14.18
CA ASP A 138 19.68 11.56 15.61
C ASP A 138 19.19 12.70 16.52
N SER A 139 18.82 13.85 15.94
CA SER A 139 18.21 14.94 16.70
C SER A 139 16.75 14.63 17.06
N LEU A 140 16.20 15.33 18.05
CA LEU A 140 14.81 15.16 18.44
C LEU A 140 13.88 15.58 17.28
N HIS A 141 13.00 14.67 16.90
CA HIS A 141 11.86 14.92 16.03
C HIS A 141 10.62 15.17 16.89
N GLU A 142 9.80 16.15 16.51
CA GLU A 142 8.52 16.44 17.18
C GLU A 142 7.44 16.66 16.13
N VAL A 143 6.46 15.76 16.08
CA VAL A 143 5.41 15.76 15.07
C VAL A 143 4.05 15.87 15.75
N SER A 144 3.28 16.88 15.36
CA SER A 144 1.90 17.05 15.84
C SER A 144 0.93 16.16 15.06
N LEU A 145 0.16 15.34 15.78
CA LEU A 145 -0.91 14.49 15.30
C LEU A 145 -2.25 14.98 15.88
N GLY A 146 -2.79 16.06 15.34
CA GLY A 146 -3.96 16.72 15.91
C GLY A 146 -3.63 17.34 17.27
N GLU A 147 -4.23 16.83 18.35
CA GLU A 147 -3.97 17.29 19.73
C GLU A 147 -2.78 16.55 20.39
N GLU A 148 -2.35 15.43 19.82
CA GLU A 148 -1.21 14.65 20.31
C GLU A 148 0.09 15.21 19.69
N THR A 149 1.20 15.18 20.45
CA THR A 149 2.54 15.39 19.91
C THR A 149 3.37 14.15 20.16
N VAL A 150 3.94 13.61 19.10
CA VAL A 150 4.81 12.44 19.11
C VAL A 150 6.24 12.90 18.97
N SER A 151 7.14 12.31 19.75
CA SER A 151 8.57 12.57 19.63
C SER A 151 9.38 11.28 19.47
N PHE A 152 10.45 11.35 18.67
CA PHE A 152 11.38 10.24 18.47
C PHE A 152 12.77 10.75 18.10
N THR A 153 13.77 9.88 18.15
CA THR A 153 15.14 10.14 17.70
C THR A 153 15.59 9.00 16.80
N GLY A 154 16.44 9.30 15.82
CA GLY A 154 16.98 8.36 14.85
C GLY A 154 16.20 8.34 13.55
N SER A 155 16.69 7.57 12.58
CA SER A 155 16.11 7.48 11.24
C SER A 155 14.70 6.87 11.22
N PHE A 156 14.36 6.09 12.25
CA PHE A 156 13.11 5.34 12.37
C PHE A 156 12.81 5.03 13.83
N ALA A 157 11.53 5.03 14.19
CA ALA A 157 11.06 4.53 15.48
C ALA A 157 9.72 3.80 15.35
N LYS A 158 9.54 2.75 16.15
CA LYS A 158 8.21 2.26 16.50
C LYS A 158 7.75 3.03 17.74
N LEU A 159 6.60 3.68 17.64
CA LEU A 159 6.02 4.53 18.69
C LEU A 159 5.18 3.70 19.67
#